data_AF-A0AAU5IHU4-F1
#
_entry.id   AF-A0AAU5IHU4-F1
#
_cell.length_a   1.000
_cell.length_b   1.000
_cell.length_c   1.000
_cell.angle_alpha   90.00
_cell.angle_beta   90.00
_cell.angle_gamma   90.00
#
_symmetry.space_group_name_H-M   'P 1'
#
loop_
_entity.id
_entity.type
_entity.pdbx_description
1 polymer ?
#
loop_
_entity_poly.entity_id
_entity_poly.type
_entity_poly.pdbx_seq_one_letter_code
_entity_poly.pdbx_strand_id
1 'polypeptide(L)' 'MSQTSFVERASSRGGWHFKCSCGSYGRAVNTPGAAERLRIAHMQRRHGITVNTSRAVRAQRDVWDRIARNR' A
#
# COMPACT_ATOMS: atom_id res chain seq x y z
N MET A 1 17.01 6.44 12.31
CA MET A 1 15.78 5.70 12.70
C MET A 1 15.18 5.11 11.44
N SER A 2 15.11 3.77 11.32
CA SER A 2 14.52 3.10 10.16
C SER A 2 13.00 3.22 10.22
N GLN A 3 12.41 4.00 9.31
CA GLN A 3 10.96 4.14 9.25
C GLN A 3 10.34 2.87 8.66
N THR A 4 9.32 2.35 9.32
CA THR A 4 8.57 1.18 8.88
C THR A 4 7.18 1.58 8.44
N SER A 5 6.62 0.85 7.49
CA SER A 5 5.25 1.05 7.07
C SER A 5 4.65 -0.27 6.61
N PHE A 6 3.35 -0.43 6.81
CA PHE A 6 2.62 -1.64 6.43
C PHE A 6 1.22 -1.28 5.91
N VAL A 7 0.69 -2.15 5.04
CA VAL A 7 -0.68 -2.08 4.56
C VAL A 7 -1.55 -2.94 5.45
N GLU A 8 -2.73 -2.43 5.80
CA GLU A 8 -3.74 -3.18 6.55
C GLU A 8 -5.14 -2.85 6.03
N ARG A 9 -6.12 -3.67 6.44
CA ARG A 9 -7.52 -3.49 6.07
C ARG A 9 -8.13 -2.39 6.94
N ALA A 10 -8.78 -1.40 6.32
CA ALA A 10 -9.52 -0.36 7.01
C ALA A 10 -10.76 -0.98 7.66
N SER A 11 -10.82 -0.91 8.99
CA SER A 11 -11.79 -1.62 9.82
C SER A 11 -13.24 -1.14 9.66
N SER A 12 -13.49 0.07 9.17
CA SER A 12 -14.82 0.70 9.22
C SER A 12 -15.54 0.90 7.88
N ARG A 13 -14.88 0.72 6.73
CA ARG A 13 -15.49 1.05 5.41
C ARG A 13 -15.34 0.00 4.31
N GLY A 14 -14.66 -1.12 4.59
CA GLY A 14 -14.23 -2.01 3.52
C GLY A 14 -13.18 -1.31 2.66
N GLY A 15 -11.92 -1.66 2.86
CA GLY A 15 -10.83 -1.04 2.12
C GLY A 15 -9.49 -1.36 2.74
N TRP A 16 -8.44 -0.78 2.17
CA TRP A 16 -7.05 -0.98 2.52
C TRP A 16 -6.40 0.38 2.65
N HIS A 17 -5.56 0.56 3.64
CA HIS A 17 -4.73 1.76 3.79
C HIS A 17 -3.33 1.36 4.22
N PHE A 18 -2.42 2.34 4.26
CA PHE A 18 -1.10 2.12 4.85
C PHE A 18 -0.96 2.91 6.14
N LYS A 19 -0.18 2.37 7.07
CA LYS A 19 0.30 3.07 8.26
C LYS A 19 1.82 3.17 8.21
N CYS A 20 2.35 4.30 8.66
CA CYS A 20 3.78 4.56 8.80
C CYS A 20 4.12 4.79 10.27
N SER A 21 5.28 4.30 10.72
CA SER A 21 5.82 4.58 12.07
C SER A 21 6.05 6.07 12.34
N CYS A 22 6.12 6.87 11.29
CA CYS A 22 6.17 8.32 11.32
C CYS A 22 4.83 9.00 11.69
N GLY A 23 3.78 8.24 12.01
CA GLY A 23 2.46 8.76 12.38
C GLY A 23 1.56 9.11 11.18
N SER A 24 2.05 8.97 9.95
CA SER A 24 1.23 9.19 8.74
C SER A 24 0.38 7.96 8.40
N TYR A 25 -0.85 8.22 7.96
CA TYR A 25 -1.80 7.22 7.49
C TYR A 25 -2.26 7.56 6.07
N GLY A 26 -2.35 6.52 5.23
CA GLY A 26 -2.87 6.62 3.88
C GLY A 26 -4.39 6.71 3.86
N ARG A 27 -4.94 7.27 2.78
CA ARG A 27 -6.37 7.14 2.49
C ARG A 27 -6.76 5.68 2.29
N ALA A 28 -7.99 5.34 2.66
CA ALA A 28 -8.57 4.03 2.35
C ALA A 28 -8.79 3.89 0.83
N VAL A 29 -8.44 2.73 0.29
CA VAL A 29 -8.62 2.34 -1.12
C VAL A 29 -9.17 0.93 -1.22
N ASN A 30 -9.76 0.58 -2.36
CA ASN A 30 -10.54 -0.66 -2.45
C ASN A 30 -9.66 -1.92 -2.54
N THR A 31 -8.37 -1.79 -2.84
CA THR A 31 -7.47 -2.93 -3.05
C THR A 31 -6.15 -2.81 -2.28
N PRO A 32 -5.57 -3.93 -1.82
CA PRO A 32 -4.29 -3.90 -1.09
C PRO A 32 -3.15 -3.40 -1.98
N GLY A 33 -3.16 -3.69 -3.29
CA GLY A 33 -2.14 -3.19 -4.22
C GLY A 33 -2.18 -1.69 -4.44
N ALA A 34 -3.35 -1.05 -4.38
CA ALA A 34 -3.46 0.41 -4.40
C ALA A 34 -2.91 1.02 -3.10
N ALA A 35 -3.18 0.41 -1.95
CA ALA A 35 -2.67 0.87 -0.66
C ALA A 35 -1.14 0.75 -0.59
N GLU A 36 -0.59 -0.33 -1.14
CA GLU A 36 0.86 -0.56 -1.22
C GLU A 36 1.55 0.47 -2.12
N ARG A 37 0.94 0.85 -3.26
CA ARG A 37 1.46 1.93 -4.10
C ARG A 37 1.53 3.27 -3.35
N LEU A 38 0.49 3.59 -2.58
CA LEU A 38 0.48 4.78 -1.74
C LEU A 38 1.56 4.71 -0.65
N ARG A 39 1.75 3.54 -0.04
CA ARG A 39 2.83 3.28 0.93
C ARG A 39 4.20 3.53 0.34
N ILE A 40 4.50 2.92 -0.81
CA ILE A 40 5.80 3.05 -1.49
C ILE A 40 6.06 4.52 -1.84
N ALA A 41 5.07 5.21 -2.43
CA ALA A 41 5.18 6.62 -2.76
C ALA A 41 5.41 7.51 -1.52
N HIS A 42 4.76 7.19 -0.40
CA HIS A 42 4.97 7.88 0.87
C HIS A 42 6.39 7.65 1.40
N MET A 43 6.85 6.40 1.46
CA MET A 43 8.19 6.05 1.94
C MET A 43 9.28 6.73 1.10
N GLN A 44 9.09 6.79 -0.21
CA GLN A 44 10.02 7.48 -1.11
C GLN A 44 10.02 9.00 -0.87
N ARG A 45 8.83 9.64 -0.78
CA ARG A 45 8.72 11.10 -0.65
C ARG A 45 9.08 11.63 0.73
N ARG A 46 8.70 10.93 1.80
CA ARG A 46 8.88 11.41 3.19
C ARG A 46 10.17 10.90 3.83
N HIS A 47 10.68 9.75 3.39
CA HIS A 47 11.83 9.11 4.04
C HIS A 47 12.98 8.81 3.08
N GLY A 48 12.84 9.07 1.78
CA GLY A 48 13.85 8.72 0.78
C GLY A 48 14.07 7.21 0.63
N ILE A 49 13.15 6.38 1.16
CA ILE A 49 13.26 4.93 1.15
C ILE A 49 12.60 4.40 -0.13
N THR A 50 13.43 3.93 -1.06
CA THR A 50 12.95 3.25 -2.27
C THR A 50 12.60 1.80 -1.94
N VAL A 51 11.32 1.56 -1.69
CA VAL A 51 10.80 0.20 -1.51
C VAL A 51 10.63 -0.44 -2.88
N ASN A 52 11.66 -1.18 -3.34
CA ASN A 52 11.64 -1.80 -4.65
C ASN A 52 10.90 -3.15 -4.61
N THR A 53 9.58 -3.14 -4.73
CA THR A 53 8.84 -4.37 -5.03
C THR A 53 9.12 -4.78 -6.48
N SER A 54 9.59 -6.01 -6.70
CA SER A 54 9.91 -6.56 -8.01
C SER A 54 8.75 -6.39 -8.99
N ARG A 55 9.04 -6.15 -10.28
CA ARG A 55 8.02 -5.91 -11.33
C ARG A 55 7.02 -7.06 -11.44
N ALA A 56 7.47 -8.30 -11.25
CA ALA A 56 6.63 -9.51 -11.22
C ALA A 56 5.63 -9.50 -10.03
N VAL A 57 6.09 -9.09 -8.85
CA VAL A 57 5.26 -8.99 -7.64
C VAL A 57 4.18 -7.91 -7.79
N ARG A 58 4.51 -6.80 -8.48
CA ARG A 58 3.53 -5.77 -8.85
C ARG A 58 2.48 -6.30 -9.83
N ALA A 59 2.91 -6.97 -10.90
CA ALA A 59 2.01 -7.52 -11.90
C ALA A 59 1.04 -8.58 -11.32
N GLN A 60 1.54 -9.50 -10.49
CA GLN A 60 0.68 -10.49 -9.82
C GLN A 60 -0.36 -9.82 -8.92
N ARG A 61 0.04 -8.80 -8.16
CA ARG A 61 -0.90 -8.04 -7.30
C ARG A 61 -1.92 -7.24 -8.10
N ASP A 62 -1.54 -6.64 -9.23
CA ASP A 62 -2.49 -5.95 -10.11
C ASP A 62 -3.54 -6.90 -10.72
N VAL A 63 -3.16 -8.15 -11.03
CA VAL A 63 -4.09 -9.20 -11.47
C VAL A 63 -5.07 -9.56 -10.36
N TRP A 64 -4.58 -9.83 -9.14
CA TRP A 64 -5.44 -10.11 -7.99
C TRP A 64 -6.37 -8.94 -7.66
N ASP A 65 -5.86 -7.71 -7.73
CA ASP A 65 -6.65 -6.49 -7.57
C ASP A 65 -7.76 -6.37 -8.63
N ARG A 66 -7.51 -6.82 -9.88
CA ARG A 66 -8.53 -6.84 -10.94
C ARG A 66 -9.60 -7.90 -10.67
N ILE A 67 -9.21 -9.10 -10.25
CA ILE A 67 -10.15 -10.18 -9.88
C ILE A 67 -11.03 -9.74 -8.70
N ALA A 68 -10.43 -9.16 -7.66
CA ALA A 68 -11.15 -8.72 -6.46
C ALA A 68 -12.14 -7.58 -6.71
N ARG A 69 -11.96 -6.78 -7.78
CA ARG A 69 -12.89 -5.71 -8.17
C ARG A 69 -14.07 -6.19 -9.02
N ASN A 70 -13.93 -7.34 -9.69
CA ASN A 70 -14.94 -7.89 -10.60
C ASN A 70 -15.81 -8.97 -9.94
N ARG A 71 -15.78 -9.07 -8.61
CA ARG A 71 -16.53 -10.03 -7.81
C ARG A 71 -17.44 -9.29 -6.85
#